data_AF-A0A522T1U5-F1
#
_entry.id   AF-A0A522T1U5-F1
#
_cell.length_a   1.000
_cell.length_b   1.000
_cell.length_c   1.000
_cell.angle_alpha   90.00
_cell.angle_beta   90.00
_cell.angle_gamma   90.00
#
_symmetry.space_group_name_H-M   'P 1'
#
loop_
_entity.id
_entity.type
_entity.pdbx_description
1 polymer ?
#
loop_
_entity_poly.entity_id
_entity_poly.type
_entity_poly.pdbx_seq_one_letter_code
_entity_poly.pdbx_strand_id
1 'polypeptide(L)'
;MEAKVDPGARLAIALDTDDIDEAMSWARAVKGKFGIAKVGLELFTAHGPEVIGPLLSLGFKIFLDLKLHDIPVTVEKASKVISKLGVAYTTIHAVGGVDMVRAALSGLHDGARSANTSVPQLLGVTVLTSVVKVTRDDLAERISILTEAGADGLVCAPTDLAYINSIIPGFVKVVPGIRRREDSLGDQARVASPDQALAAGA
;
A
#
# COMPACT_ATOMS: atom_id res chain seq x y z
N MET A 1 18.08 -22.59 6.54
CA MET A 1 17.80 -22.46 5.10
C MET A 1 16.61 -21.53 5.00
N GLU A 2 16.85 -20.23 4.80
CA GLU A 2 15.75 -19.28 4.59
C GLU A 2 14.98 -19.74 3.35
N ALA A 3 13.68 -19.99 3.51
CA ALA A 3 12.82 -20.33 2.39
C ALA A 3 12.97 -19.21 1.35
N LYS A 4 13.40 -19.54 0.13
CA LYS A 4 13.39 -18.60 -0.99
C LYS A 4 11.96 -18.07 -1.12
N VAL A 5 11.75 -16.84 -0.69
CA VAL A 5 10.46 -16.16 -0.82
C VAL A 5 10.18 -16.07 -2.31
N ASP A 6 9.05 -16.64 -2.74
CA ASP A 6 8.59 -16.52 -4.13
C ASP A 6 8.47 -15.02 -4.47
N PRO A 7 9.24 -14.51 -5.45
CA PRO A 7 9.17 -13.10 -5.84
C PRO A 7 7.75 -12.67 -6.20
N GLY A 8 6.94 -13.57 -6.76
CA GLY A 8 5.55 -13.30 -7.12
C GLY A 8 4.68 -12.96 -5.91
N ALA A 9 4.96 -13.55 -4.74
CA ALA A 9 4.24 -13.27 -3.50
C ALA A 9 4.42 -11.82 -3.00
N ARG A 10 5.47 -11.13 -3.50
CA ARG A 10 5.80 -9.74 -3.14
C ARG A 10 5.36 -8.72 -4.20
N LEU A 11 4.91 -9.19 -5.36
CA LEU A 11 4.44 -8.31 -6.43
C LEU A 11 2.95 -8.02 -6.28
N ALA A 12 2.61 -6.74 -6.43
CA ALA A 12 1.24 -6.24 -6.48
C ALA A 12 0.87 -5.86 -7.92
N ILE A 13 -0.23 -6.40 -8.43
CA ILE A 13 -0.84 -5.92 -9.68
C ILE A 13 -1.72 -4.72 -9.35
N ALA A 14 -1.56 -3.62 -10.06
CA ALA A 14 -2.45 -2.46 -9.96
C ALA A 14 -3.66 -2.66 -10.87
N LEU A 15 -4.86 -2.70 -10.28
CA LEU A 15 -6.13 -2.79 -11.02
C LEU A 15 -6.70 -1.38 -11.18
N ASP A 16 -6.02 -0.59 -12.03
CA ASP A 16 -6.35 0.81 -12.27
C ASP A 16 -7.26 0.90 -13.50
N THR A 17 -8.55 0.63 -13.27
CA THR A 17 -9.66 0.72 -14.23
C THR A 17 -10.96 0.94 -13.45
N ASP A 18 -11.97 1.57 -14.06
CA ASP A 18 -13.31 1.70 -13.50
C ASP A 18 -14.24 0.52 -13.89
N ASP A 19 -13.76 -0.44 -14.68
CA ASP A 19 -14.50 -1.63 -15.10
C ASP A 19 -14.11 -2.86 -14.26
N ILE A 20 -15.09 -3.41 -13.53
CA ILE A 20 -14.88 -4.60 -12.68
C ILE A 20 -14.58 -5.86 -13.49
N ASP A 21 -15.17 -6.04 -14.67
CA ASP A 21 -14.94 -7.21 -15.51
C ASP A 21 -13.52 -7.19 -16.08
N GLU A 22 -13.03 -6.01 -16.47
CA GLU A 22 -11.65 -5.81 -16.89
C GLU A 22 -10.67 -6.08 -15.74
N ALA A 23 -10.90 -5.49 -14.56
CA ALA A 23 -10.08 -5.73 -13.37
C ALA A 23 -10.00 -7.21 -13.02
N MET A 24 -11.13 -7.93 -13.07
CA MET A 24 -11.19 -9.36 -12.81
C MET A 24 -10.52 -10.20 -13.92
N SER A 25 -10.59 -9.76 -15.17
CA SER A 25 -9.87 -10.37 -16.29
C SER A 25 -8.36 -10.30 -16.07
N TRP A 26 -7.83 -9.11 -15.73
CA TRP A 26 -6.41 -8.92 -15.42
C TRP A 26 -5.96 -9.75 -14.22
N ALA A 27 -6.73 -9.73 -13.12
CA ALA A 27 -6.43 -10.51 -11.92
C ALA A 27 -6.34 -12.02 -12.23
N ARG A 28 -7.25 -12.57 -13.04
CA ARG A 28 -7.19 -13.98 -13.46
C ARG A 28 -5.95 -14.26 -14.33
N ALA A 29 -5.60 -13.36 -15.24
CA ALA A 29 -4.44 -13.54 -16.14
C ALA A 29 -3.10 -13.61 -15.39
N VAL A 30 -2.98 -12.95 -14.24
CA VAL A 30 -1.76 -12.92 -13.42
C VAL A 30 -1.79 -13.82 -12.18
N LYS A 31 -2.88 -14.57 -11.98
CA LYS A 31 -3.04 -15.50 -10.86
C LYS A 31 -1.87 -16.47 -10.78
N GLY A 32 -1.33 -16.65 -9.57
CA GLY A 32 -0.16 -17.50 -9.31
C GLY A 32 1.20 -16.88 -9.69
N LYS A 33 1.21 -15.69 -10.31
CA LYS A 33 2.43 -14.90 -10.56
C LYS A 33 2.52 -13.66 -9.67
N PHE A 34 1.37 -13.14 -9.24
CA PHE A 34 1.26 -12.01 -8.31
C PHE A 34 0.48 -12.49 -7.07
N GLY A 35 1.00 -12.19 -5.89
CA GLY A 35 0.34 -12.52 -4.62
C GLY A 35 -0.61 -11.43 -4.13
N ILE A 36 -0.49 -10.21 -4.66
CA ILE A 36 -1.23 -9.04 -4.17
C ILE A 36 -1.99 -8.39 -5.33
N ALA A 37 -3.25 -8.03 -5.09
CA ALA A 37 -4.03 -7.17 -5.97
C ALA A 37 -4.22 -5.81 -5.28
N LYS A 38 -3.76 -4.73 -5.93
CA LYS A 38 -3.96 -3.36 -5.46
C LYS A 38 -5.24 -2.80 -6.06
N VAL A 39 -6.18 -2.44 -5.19
CA VAL A 39 -7.41 -1.73 -5.53
C VAL A 39 -7.20 -0.26 -5.17
N GLY A 40 -7.11 0.60 -6.18
CA GLY A 40 -6.93 2.04 -6.01
C GLY A 40 -8.25 2.80 -5.94
N LEU A 41 -8.15 4.14 -5.94
CA LEU A 41 -9.30 5.05 -5.90
C LEU A 41 -10.27 4.82 -7.06
N GLU A 42 -9.79 4.66 -8.29
CA GLU A 42 -10.65 4.51 -9.48
C GLU A 42 -11.62 3.32 -9.35
N LEU A 43 -11.08 2.10 -9.21
CA LEU A 43 -11.87 0.89 -9.08
C LEU A 43 -12.76 0.88 -7.82
N PHE A 44 -12.24 1.36 -6.68
CA PHE A 44 -13.01 1.39 -5.43
C PHE A 44 -14.10 2.45 -5.43
N THR A 45 -13.91 3.59 -6.10
CA THR A 45 -14.96 4.61 -6.21
C THR A 45 -16.06 4.16 -7.17
N ALA A 46 -15.73 3.41 -8.22
CA ALA A 46 -16.70 2.87 -9.17
C ALA A 46 -17.57 1.76 -8.56
N HIS A 47 -16.97 0.81 -7.83
CA HIS A 47 -17.67 -0.42 -7.38
C HIS A 47 -17.72 -0.60 -5.86
N GLY A 48 -17.03 0.24 -5.10
CA GLY A 48 -17.01 0.16 -3.65
C GLY A 48 -16.45 -1.17 -3.12
N PRO A 49 -16.95 -1.63 -1.96
CA PRO A 49 -16.51 -2.88 -1.34
C PRO A 49 -16.77 -4.16 -2.15
N GLU A 50 -17.65 -4.12 -3.15
CA GLU A 50 -18.08 -5.31 -3.90
C GLU A 50 -16.92 -5.97 -4.67
N VAL A 51 -15.89 -5.20 -5.03
CA VAL A 51 -14.70 -5.70 -5.72
C VAL A 51 -13.80 -6.58 -4.84
N ILE A 52 -13.90 -6.48 -3.51
CA ILE A 52 -12.95 -7.13 -2.59
C ILE A 52 -13.15 -8.65 -2.52
N GLY A 53 -14.41 -9.09 -2.38
CA GLY A 53 -14.76 -10.50 -2.24
C GLY A 53 -14.31 -11.38 -3.42
N PRO A 54 -14.56 -10.99 -4.68
CA PRO A 54 -14.11 -11.72 -5.85
C PRO A 54 -12.57 -11.86 -5.92
N LEU A 55 -11.82 -10.80 -5.60
CA LEU A 55 -10.35 -10.84 -5.61
C LEU A 55 -9.79 -11.75 -4.49
N LEU A 56 -10.39 -11.71 -3.29
CA LEU A 56 -10.06 -12.64 -2.20
C LEU A 56 -10.33 -14.10 -2.61
N SER A 57 -11.45 -14.35 -3.29
CA SER A 57 -11.84 -15.69 -3.79
C SER A 57 -10.87 -16.23 -4.85
N LEU A 58 -10.20 -15.34 -5.59
CA LEU A 58 -9.12 -15.72 -6.50
C LEU A 58 -7.81 -16.07 -5.78
N GLY A 59 -7.69 -15.78 -4.49
CA GLY A 59 -6.52 -16.09 -3.65
C GLY A 59 -5.54 -14.92 -3.47
N PHE A 60 -5.91 -13.70 -3.87
CA PHE A 60 -5.06 -12.54 -3.68
C PHE A 60 -5.11 -12.02 -2.25
N LYS A 61 -3.97 -11.52 -1.76
CA LYS A 61 -3.97 -10.52 -0.68
C LYS A 61 -4.40 -9.19 -1.28
N ILE A 62 -5.29 -8.46 -0.61
CA ILE A 62 -5.77 -7.18 -1.12
C ILE A 62 -4.98 -6.04 -0.49
N PHE A 63 -4.42 -5.19 -1.34
CA PHE A 63 -3.88 -3.89 -0.96
C PHE A 63 -4.89 -2.80 -1.35
N LEU A 64 -5.59 -2.26 -0.36
CA LEU A 64 -6.57 -1.20 -0.56
C LEU A 64 -5.91 0.18 -0.47
N ASP A 65 -5.65 0.79 -1.62
CA ASP A 65 -4.82 1.99 -1.75
C ASP A 65 -5.65 3.29 -1.83
N LEU A 66 -6.36 3.60 -0.74
CA LEU A 66 -7.27 4.76 -0.66
C LEU A 66 -6.64 6.02 -0.06
N LYS A 67 -5.44 5.91 0.52
CA LYS A 67 -4.65 7.02 1.07
C LYS A 67 -5.48 7.93 2.00
N LEU A 68 -6.06 7.34 3.05
CA LEU A 68 -6.93 8.06 3.97
C LEU A 68 -6.27 9.35 4.47
N HIS A 69 -7.03 10.45 4.47
CA HIS A 69 -6.57 11.75 4.95
C HIS A 69 -7.78 12.62 5.31
N ASP A 70 -8.07 12.71 6.60
CA ASP A 70 -9.19 13.47 7.16
C ASP A 70 -8.91 13.71 8.66
N ILE A 71 -9.83 14.29 9.41
CA ILE A 71 -9.69 14.38 10.87
C ILE A 71 -9.66 12.99 11.53
N PRO A 72 -8.98 12.82 12.68
CA PRO A 72 -8.75 11.51 13.30
C PRO A 72 -10.01 10.65 13.47
N VAL A 73 -11.12 11.24 13.94
CA VAL A 73 -12.39 10.53 14.16
C VAL A 73 -13.00 9.98 12.87
N THR A 74 -12.87 10.71 11.75
CA THR A 74 -13.36 10.24 10.45
C THR A 74 -12.50 9.08 9.96
N VAL A 75 -11.17 9.21 10.07
CA VAL A 75 -10.21 8.17 9.66
C VAL A 75 -10.36 6.90 10.49
N GLU A 76 -10.60 7.00 11.80
CA GLU A 76 -10.88 5.85 12.66
C GLU A 76 -12.10 5.07 12.17
N LYS A 77 -13.21 5.78 11.91
CA LYS A 77 -14.46 5.16 11.44
C LYS A 77 -14.29 4.50 10.08
N ALA A 78 -13.61 5.17 9.15
CA ALA A 78 -13.32 4.61 7.83
C ALA A 78 -12.43 3.36 7.93
N SER A 79 -11.38 3.43 8.74
CA SER A 79 -10.46 2.32 9.00
C SER A 79 -11.18 1.11 9.60
N LYS A 80 -12.10 1.34 10.54
CA LYS A 80 -12.96 0.29 11.09
C LYS A 80 -13.81 -0.42 10.05
N VAL A 81 -14.31 0.29 9.05
CA VAL A 81 -15.06 -0.33 7.94
C VAL A 81 -14.12 -1.11 7.04
N ILE A 82 -12.98 -0.51 6.64
CA ILE A 82 -11.97 -1.15 5.78
C ILE A 82 -11.50 -2.49 6.36
N SER A 83 -11.19 -2.54 7.66
CA SER A 83 -10.67 -3.77 8.26
C SER A 83 -11.66 -4.94 8.25
N LYS A 84 -12.96 -4.67 8.18
CA LYS A 84 -13.99 -5.72 8.08
C LYS A 84 -14.01 -6.39 6.71
N LEU A 85 -13.45 -5.74 5.70
CA LEU A 85 -13.40 -6.26 4.33
C LEU A 85 -12.37 -7.40 4.16
N GLY A 86 -11.53 -7.66 5.16
CA GLY A 86 -10.51 -8.71 5.11
C GLY A 86 -9.32 -8.38 4.21
N VAL A 87 -9.06 -7.08 3.96
CA VAL A 87 -7.88 -6.64 3.20
C VAL A 87 -6.60 -6.91 3.99
N ALA A 88 -5.46 -7.05 3.29
CA ALA A 88 -4.17 -7.30 3.92
C ALA A 88 -3.37 -6.02 4.19
N TYR A 89 -3.58 -5.00 3.36
CA TYR A 89 -2.89 -3.71 3.46
C TYR A 89 -3.90 -2.57 3.21
N THR A 90 -3.71 -1.44 3.88
CA THR A 90 -4.38 -0.18 3.56
C THR A 90 -3.43 1.00 3.68
N THR A 91 -3.80 2.17 3.15
CA THR A 91 -2.94 3.37 3.15
C THR A 91 -3.54 4.57 3.84
N ILE A 92 -2.64 5.41 4.33
CA ILE A 92 -2.92 6.67 5.00
C ILE A 92 -1.86 7.71 4.61
N HIS A 93 -2.21 8.97 4.48
CA HIS A 93 -1.21 10.02 4.27
C HIS A 93 -0.49 10.36 5.59
N ALA A 94 0.84 10.22 5.62
CA ALA A 94 1.63 10.54 6.82
C ALA A 94 1.48 12.02 7.22
N VAL A 95 1.21 12.91 6.26
CA VAL A 95 1.09 14.36 6.50
C VAL A 95 -0.11 14.74 7.38
N GLY A 96 -1.08 13.85 7.60
CA GLY A 96 -2.17 14.12 8.53
C GLY A 96 -1.82 13.93 10.01
N GLY A 97 -0.56 13.58 10.31
CA GLY A 97 -0.02 13.63 11.67
C GLY A 97 -0.26 12.39 12.52
N VAL A 98 0.40 12.36 13.67
CA VAL A 98 0.48 11.20 14.56
C VAL A 98 -0.90 10.75 15.05
N ASP A 99 -1.75 11.71 15.46
CA ASP A 99 -3.07 11.40 16.02
C ASP A 99 -3.99 10.76 14.98
N MET A 100 -3.94 11.20 13.72
CA MET A 100 -4.71 10.61 12.63
C MET A 100 -4.26 9.17 12.36
N VAL A 101 -2.95 8.91 12.38
CA VAL A 101 -2.39 7.56 12.16
C VAL A 101 -2.74 6.63 13.32
N ARG A 102 -2.65 7.09 14.58
CA ARG A 102 -3.08 6.32 15.76
C ARG A 102 -4.58 6.01 15.72
N ALA A 103 -5.40 6.96 15.30
CA ALA A 103 -6.84 6.76 15.15
C ALA A 103 -7.17 5.74 14.05
N ALA A 104 -6.43 5.75 12.95
CA ALA A 104 -6.54 4.71 11.92
C ALA A 104 -6.23 3.32 12.49
N LEU A 105 -5.09 3.15 13.17
CA LEU A 105 -4.70 1.88 13.80
C LEU A 105 -5.77 1.39 14.80
N SER A 106 -6.29 2.27 15.65
CA SER A 106 -7.40 1.96 16.56
C SER A 106 -8.59 1.40 15.80
N GLY A 107 -9.04 2.11 14.76
CA GLY A 107 -10.14 1.70 13.89
C GLY A 107 -9.90 0.35 13.23
N LEU A 108 -8.70 0.10 12.71
CA LEU A 108 -8.32 -1.18 12.10
C LEU A 108 -8.44 -2.33 13.09
N HIS A 109 -7.83 -2.20 14.28
CA HIS A 109 -7.92 -3.23 15.32
C HIS A 109 -9.36 -3.51 15.74
N ASP A 110 -10.17 -2.47 15.89
CA ASP A 110 -11.60 -2.56 16.22
C ASP A 110 -12.40 -3.30 15.14
N GLY A 111 -12.18 -2.92 13.87
CA GLY A 111 -12.85 -3.51 12.73
C GLY A 111 -12.51 -5.00 12.60
N ALA A 112 -11.23 -5.35 12.69
CA ALA A 112 -10.74 -6.72 12.64
C ALA A 112 -11.36 -7.60 13.73
N ARG A 113 -11.34 -7.12 14.98
CA ARG A 113 -11.98 -7.83 16.11
C ARG A 113 -13.47 -8.04 15.88
N SER A 114 -14.19 -7.02 15.40
CA SER A 114 -15.63 -7.08 15.23
C SER A 114 -16.11 -8.00 14.11
N ALA A 115 -15.28 -8.23 13.08
CA ALA A 115 -15.59 -9.09 11.95
C ALA A 115 -14.80 -10.41 11.95
N ASN A 116 -13.99 -10.67 13.00
CA ASN A 116 -13.10 -11.82 13.09
C ASN A 116 -12.18 -11.97 11.86
N THR A 117 -11.61 -10.85 11.41
CA THR A 117 -10.61 -10.79 10.32
C THR A 117 -9.22 -10.48 10.88
N SER A 118 -8.19 -10.61 10.04
CA SER A 118 -6.85 -10.11 10.39
C SER A 118 -6.81 -8.59 10.32
N VAL A 119 -6.01 -7.97 11.18
CA VAL A 119 -5.74 -6.53 11.13
C VAL A 119 -4.90 -6.26 9.87
N PRO A 120 -5.33 -5.39 8.93
CA PRO A 120 -4.50 -5.04 7.79
C PRO A 120 -3.31 -4.20 8.25
N GLN A 121 -2.19 -4.33 7.55
CA GLN A 121 -1.04 -3.46 7.78
C GLN A 121 -1.33 -2.04 7.28
N LEU A 122 -1.06 -1.05 8.12
CA LEU A 122 -1.23 0.36 7.79
C LEU A 122 0.06 0.92 7.17
N LEU A 123 -0.05 1.33 5.90
CA LEU A 123 1.08 1.86 5.13
C LEU A 123 0.96 3.39 5.00
N GLY A 124 1.93 4.10 5.57
CA GLY A 124 2.02 5.55 5.44
C GLY A 124 2.54 6.00 4.09
N VAL A 125 1.73 6.73 3.32
CA VAL A 125 2.21 7.46 2.14
C VAL A 125 3.08 8.61 2.62
N THR A 126 4.38 8.53 2.33
CA THR A 126 5.36 9.55 2.71
C THR A 126 5.27 10.76 1.78
N VAL A 127 5.88 10.66 0.61
CA VAL A 127 5.79 11.65 -0.46
C VAL A 127 5.46 10.94 -1.76
N LEU A 128 4.45 11.44 -2.47
CA LEU A 128 4.01 10.83 -3.72
C LEU A 128 5.17 10.80 -4.73
N THR A 129 5.25 9.71 -5.49
CA THR A 129 6.28 9.52 -6.53
C THR A 129 6.21 10.57 -7.64
N SER A 130 5.05 11.21 -7.81
CA SER A 130 4.78 12.31 -8.75
C SER A 130 5.31 13.68 -8.30
N VAL A 131 5.71 13.85 -7.03
CA VAL A 131 6.27 15.12 -6.52
C VAL A 131 7.76 15.19 -6.86
N VAL A 132 8.15 16.23 -7.59
CA VAL A 132 9.50 16.40 -8.16
C VAL A 132 10.52 16.93 -7.15
N LYS A 133 10.10 17.73 -6.16
CA LYS A 133 10.97 18.31 -5.14
C LYS A 133 10.62 17.73 -3.78
N VAL A 134 11.40 16.73 -3.36
CA VAL A 134 11.30 16.12 -2.03
C VAL A 134 12.62 16.33 -1.32
N THR A 135 12.59 16.96 -0.16
CA THR A 135 13.79 17.08 0.67
C THR A 135 13.94 15.86 1.58
N ARG A 136 15.15 15.61 2.07
CA ARG A 136 15.35 14.56 3.09
C ARG A 136 14.63 14.89 4.39
N ASP A 137 14.50 16.17 4.72
CA ASP A 137 13.81 16.63 5.92
C ASP A 137 12.31 16.31 5.83
N ASP A 138 11.70 16.49 4.65
CA ASP A 138 10.31 16.09 4.43
C ASP A 138 10.10 14.61 4.74
N LEU A 139 10.97 13.77 4.17
CA LEU A 139 10.92 12.33 4.35
C LEU A 139 11.19 11.93 5.81
N ALA A 140 12.17 12.55 6.47
CA ALA A 140 12.49 12.31 7.88
C ALA A 140 11.30 12.63 8.79
N GLU A 141 10.64 13.76 8.58
CA GLU A 141 9.43 14.13 9.32
C GLU A 141 8.31 13.10 9.09
N ARG A 142 8.11 12.62 7.85
CA ARG A 142 7.04 11.64 7.56
C ARG A 142 7.35 10.30 8.21
N ILE A 143 8.62 9.87 8.18
CA ILE A 143 9.08 8.67 8.90
C ILE A 143 8.85 8.84 10.40
N SER A 144 9.21 9.99 10.97
CA SER A 144 9.02 10.27 12.40
C SER A 144 7.55 10.11 12.80
N ILE A 145 6.63 10.71 12.05
CA ILE A 145 5.18 10.59 12.31
C ILE A 145 4.74 9.12 12.31
N LEU A 146 5.13 8.35 11.29
CA LEU A 146 4.73 6.95 11.15
C LEU A 146 5.31 6.07 12.25
N THR A 147 6.58 6.29 12.62
CA THR A 147 7.23 5.56 13.72
C THR A 147 6.62 5.87 15.07
N GLU A 148 6.33 7.15 15.35
CA GLU A 148 5.74 7.57 16.61
C GLU A 148 4.29 7.10 16.76
N ALA A 149 3.56 7.03 15.66
CA ALA A 149 2.19 6.51 15.65
C ALA A 149 2.11 4.98 15.72
N GLY A 150 3.18 4.27 15.33
CA GLY A 150 3.23 2.80 15.30
C GLY A 150 2.68 2.18 14.02
N ALA A 151 2.81 2.84 12.86
CA ALA A 151 2.45 2.26 11.57
C ALA A 151 3.36 1.06 11.21
N ASP A 152 2.84 0.11 10.44
CA ASP A 152 3.56 -1.12 10.07
C ASP A 152 4.58 -0.91 8.94
N GLY A 153 4.33 0.11 8.12
CA GLY A 153 5.10 0.34 6.91
C GLY A 153 4.80 1.66 6.24
N LEU A 154 5.35 1.81 5.05
CA LEU A 154 5.21 3.03 4.25
C LEU A 154 5.16 2.74 2.76
N VAL A 155 4.67 3.73 2.01
CA VAL A 155 4.79 3.82 0.56
C VAL A 155 5.86 4.86 0.26
N CYS A 156 6.85 4.51 -0.57
CA CYS A 156 7.94 5.40 -0.95
C CYS A 156 8.42 5.18 -2.39
N ALA A 157 9.12 6.16 -2.94
CA ALA A 157 9.77 6.02 -4.22
C ALA A 157 10.98 5.07 -4.12
N PRO A 158 11.34 4.36 -5.21
CA PRO A 158 12.53 3.52 -5.23
C PRO A 158 13.82 4.26 -4.85
N THR A 159 13.93 5.55 -5.21
CA THR A 159 15.09 6.41 -4.92
C THR A 159 15.30 6.69 -3.43
N ASP A 160 14.24 6.52 -2.63
CA ASP A 160 14.22 6.90 -1.22
C ASP A 160 14.57 5.71 -0.31
N LEU A 161 14.58 4.49 -0.87
CA LEU A 161 14.78 3.23 -0.15
C LEU A 161 16.07 3.19 0.67
N ALA A 162 17.20 3.61 0.09
CA ALA A 162 18.48 3.57 0.80
C ALA A 162 18.47 4.45 2.06
N TYR A 163 17.86 5.63 1.97
CA TYR A 163 17.73 6.54 3.10
C TYR A 163 16.75 6.00 4.15
N ILE A 164 15.58 5.51 3.71
CA ILE A 164 14.58 4.89 4.59
C ILE A 164 15.17 3.70 5.33
N ASN A 165 15.93 2.84 4.65
CA ASN A 165 16.60 1.68 5.25
C ASN A 165 17.65 2.06 6.30
N SER A 166 18.26 3.24 6.18
CA SER A 166 19.20 3.75 7.20
C SER A 166 18.52 4.20 8.50
N ILE A 167 17.21 4.47 8.47
CA ILE A 167 16.43 4.98 9.61
C ILE A 167 15.52 3.90 10.20
N ILE A 168 14.77 3.20 9.34
CA ILE A 168 13.74 2.21 9.70
C ILE A 168 13.87 0.94 8.85
N PRO A 169 14.92 0.13 9.04
CA PRO A 169 15.14 -1.08 8.25
C PRO A 169 14.02 -2.11 8.39
N GLY A 170 13.33 -2.17 9.54
CA GLY A 170 12.30 -3.17 9.83
C GLY A 170 10.88 -2.86 9.31
N PHE A 171 10.65 -1.66 8.74
CA PHE A 171 9.33 -1.29 8.20
C PHE A 171 9.03 -2.04 6.90
N VAL A 172 7.75 -2.34 6.69
CA VAL A 172 7.25 -2.82 5.39
C VAL A 172 7.36 -1.67 4.40
N LYS A 173 7.99 -1.90 3.24
CA LYS A 173 8.13 -0.90 2.16
C LYS A 173 7.33 -1.36 0.96
N VAL A 174 6.33 -0.57 0.59
CA VAL A 174 5.63 -0.74 -0.69
C VAL A 174 6.17 0.30 -1.66
N VAL A 175 6.69 -0.18 -2.78
CA VAL A 175 7.47 0.63 -3.72
C VAL A 175 6.76 0.66 -5.07
N PRO A 176 5.91 1.67 -5.34
CA PRO A 176 5.32 1.89 -6.66
C PRO A 176 6.38 2.37 -7.67
N GLY A 177 5.97 2.54 -8.93
CA GLY A 177 6.88 3.00 -9.99
C GLY A 177 7.84 1.93 -10.51
N ILE A 178 7.49 0.65 -10.36
CA ILE A 178 8.27 -0.44 -10.93
C ILE A 178 8.00 -0.55 -12.44
N ARG A 179 9.07 -0.56 -13.24
CA ARG A 179 9.02 -0.60 -14.71
C ARG A 179 10.08 -1.55 -15.24
N ARG A 180 9.78 -2.31 -16.29
CA ARG A 180 10.83 -3.00 -17.06
C ARG A 180 11.66 -1.97 -17.82
N ARG A 181 12.85 -2.36 -18.27
CA ARG A 181 13.77 -1.43 -18.96
C ARG A 181 13.18 -0.92 -20.28
N GLU A 182 12.33 -1.72 -20.88
CA GLU A 182 11.63 -1.46 -22.14
C GLU A 182 10.29 -0.72 -21.98
N ASP A 183 9.80 -0.51 -20.74
CA ASP A 183 8.51 0.14 -20.50
C ASP A 183 8.60 1.67 -20.59
N SER A 184 7.52 2.31 -21.04
CA SER A 184 7.35 3.78 -20.96
C SER A 184 7.27 4.25 -19.50
N LEU A 185 7.83 5.45 -19.22
CA LEU A 185 7.80 6.07 -17.89
C LEU A 185 6.37 6.42 -17.42
N GLY A 186 5.48 6.79 -18.34
CA GLY A 186 4.11 7.22 -18.01
C GLY A 186 4.09 8.49 -17.14
N ASP A 187 3.26 8.50 -16.10
CA ASP A 187 3.09 9.58 -15.10
C ASP A 187 4.11 9.52 -13.94
N GLN A 188 4.95 8.49 -13.88
CA GLN A 188 5.87 8.25 -12.77
C GLN A 188 7.24 8.90 -13.01
N ALA A 189 7.60 9.86 -12.15
CA ALA A 189 8.88 10.57 -12.27
C ALA A 189 10.08 9.82 -11.66
N ARG A 190 9.85 8.88 -10.73
CA ARG A 190 10.89 8.17 -9.96
C ARG A 190 10.67 6.66 -10.04
N VAL A 191 11.27 6.00 -11.05
CA VAL A 191 11.06 4.57 -11.35
C VAL A 191 12.29 3.72 -11.07
N ALA A 192 12.10 2.40 -10.92
CA ALA A 192 13.16 1.39 -10.86
C ALA A 192 12.71 0.08 -11.49
N SER A 193 13.66 -0.74 -11.94
CA SER A 193 13.36 -2.11 -12.34
C SER A 193 13.12 -3.03 -11.13
N PRO A 194 12.41 -4.17 -11.28
CA PRO A 194 12.16 -5.07 -10.16
C PRO A 194 13.44 -5.53 -9.43
N ASP A 195 14.50 -5.84 -10.17
CA ASP A 195 15.81 -6.21 -9.62
C ASP A 195 16.49 -5.07 -8.86
N GLN A 196 16.38 -3.83 -9.36
CA GLN A 196 16.90 -2.64 -8.68
C GLN A 196 16.17 -2.37 -7.37
N ALA A 197 14.84 -2.46 -7.36
CA ALA A 197 14.03 -2.26 -6.15
C ALA A 197 14.36 -3.31 -5.08
N LEU A 198 14.47 -4.58 -5.47
CA LEU A 198 14.88 -5.66 -4.56
C LEU A 198 16.29 -5.45 -4.00
N ALA A 199 17.25 -5.08 -4.85
CA ALA A 199 18.62 -4.80 -4.42
C ALA A 199 18.71 -3.58 -3.49
N ALA A 200 17.81 -2.60 -3.65
CA ALA A 200 17.70 -1.43 -2.79
C ALA A 200 16.96 -1.70 -1.46
N GLY A 201 16.43 -2.90 -1.25
CA GLY A 201 15.79 -3.31 0.00
C GLY A 201 14.29 -3.02 0.08
N ALA A 202 13.61 -2.96 -1.07
CA ALA A 202 12.17 -3.18 -1.15
C ALA A 202 11.80 -4.58 -0.66
#